data_AF-A0A7C5AWQ7-F1
#
_entry.id   AF-A0A7C5AWQ7-F1
#
_cell.length_a   1.000
_cell.length_b   1.000
_cell.length_c   1.000
_cell.angle_alpha   90.00
_cell.angle_beta   90.00
_cell.angle_gamma   90.00
#
_symmetry.space_group_name_H-M   'P 1'
#
loop_
_entity.id
_entity.type
_entity.pdbx_description
1 polymer ?
#
loop_
_entity_poly.entity_id
_entity_poly.type
_entity_poly.pdbx_seq_one_letter_code
_entity_poly.pdbx_strand_id
1 'polypeptide(L)'
;METTDQNAIHSLDARARMIRDPVLRLAYLRRMTAGGLPQAAPVKASRRRLKLAALVAAVLALPAGYRTEVFLNSEAISEPSTVEAAEERWPNVWMVEENAESELYSNGLRIEKAMTVDSRPRRKIMFPSSGGAEPQILEWSDPAGIVFHTTESRMHDFEQAETPRLKLAGKYLLEYVRAERAYHYVVDRFGRVHRIVEEGGAANHAGWSVWADADWIYVNLNESFLAVAFEAQSRPSNGEEVLTPAQIQAGRVLTEMLRSRYHIPAGNCVTHAQVSINPRNGRVGYHTDWADDFPFRALGLPDNYERPLVGIAQFGFELDAPLAGSRLARGQRAAEAALRRKALELHVPSAQYRAGLRRRWFEIWNRLNEIRNNEEKAS
;
A
#
# COMPACT_ATOMS: atom_id res chain seq x y z
N MET A 1 -26.69 -23.83 -26.28
CA MET A 1 -25.83 -24.51 -25.29
C MET A 1 -24.84 -23.49 -24.73
N GLU A 2 -25.35 -22.40 -24.14
CA GLU A 2 -24.57 -21.16 -23.85
C GLU A 2 -24.92 -20.52 -22.49
N THR A 3 -25.89 -21.07 -21.75
CA THR A 3 -26.45 -20.44 -20.54
C THR A 3 -25.72 -20.79 -19.25
N THR A 4 -24.91 -21.85 -19.24
CA THR A 4 -24.24 -22.35 -18.03
C THR A 4 -23.01 -21.52 -17.65
N ASP A 5 -22.37 -20.86 -18.62
CA ASP A 5 -21.11 -20.13 -18.42
C ASP A 5 -21.34 -18.70 -17.89
N GLN A 6 -22.39 -18.02 -18.37
CA GLN A 6 -22.75 -16.68 -17.92
C GLN A 6 -23.16 -16.64 -16.43
N ASN A 7 -23.90 -17.65 -15.96
CA ASN A 7 -24.30 -17.73 -14.55
C ASN A 7 -23.11 -17.96 -13.60
N ALA A 8 -22.11 -18.72 -14.04
CA ALA A 8 -20.87 -18.91 -13.29
C ALA A 8 -20.06 -17.60 -13.20
N ILE A 9 -19.99 -16.84 -14.29
CA ILE A 9 -19.32 -15.54 -14.36
C ILE A 9 -20.06 -14.50 -13.49
N HIS A 10 -21.39 -14.41 -13.55
CA HIS A 10 -22.17 -13.49 -12.73
C HIS A 10 -22.06 -13.80 -11.22
N SER A 11 -22.05 -15.08 -10.85
CA SER A 11 -21.83 -15.52 -9.46
C SER A 11 -20.42 -15.18 -8.97
N LEU A 12 -19.42 -15.33 -9.84
CA LEU A 12 -18.03 -14.97 -9.56
C LEU A 12 -17.85 -13.46 -9.37
N ASP A 13 -18.42 -12.65 -10.26
CA ASP A 13 -18.38 -11.19 -10.17
C ASP A 13 -19.14 -10.69 -8.93
N ALA A 14 -20.31 -11.27 -8.62
CA ALA A 14 -21.05 -10.94 -7.40
C ALA A 14 -20.24 -11.20 -6.12
N ARG A 15 -19.47 -12.30 -6.07
CA ARG A 15 -18.57 -12.59 -4.94
C ARG A 15 -17.35 -11.68 -4.91
N ALA A 16 -16.79 -11.34 -6.06
CA ALA A 16 -15.69 -10.40 -6.15
C ALA A 16 -16.09 -8.99 -5.69
N ARG A 17 -17.31 -8.53 -6.02
CA ARG A 17 -17.86 -7.23 -5.57
C ARG A 17 -18.04 -7.13 -4.05
N MET A 18 -18.10 -8.25 -3.33
CA MET A 18 -18.11 -8.25 -1.86
C MET A 18 -16.74 -7.95 -1.26
N ILE A 19 -15.66 -8.06 -2.05
CA ILE A 19 -14.32 -7.72 -1.64
C ILE A 19 -14.12 -6.23 -1.90
N ARG A 20 -14.23 -5.43 -0.82
CA ARG A 20 -14.09 -3.97 -0.87
C ARG A 20 -12.70 -3.50 -1.28
N ASP A 21 -11.71 -4.37 -1.13
CA ASP A 21 -10.32 -4.12 -1.45
C ASP A 21 -10.03 -4.51 -2.90
N PRO A 22 -9.64 -3.57 -3.78
CA PRO A 22 -9.45 -3.86 -5.20
C PRO A 22 -8.27 -4.81 -5.47
N VAL A 23 -7.23 -4.80 -4.65
CA VAL A 23 -6.07 -5.68 -4.80
C VAL A 23 -6.45 -7.12 -4.41
N LEU A 24 -7.16 -7.29 -3.30
CA LEU A 24 -7.68 -8.60 -2.90
C LEU A 24 -8.78 -9.10 -3.86
N ARG A 25 -9.58 -8.18 -4.41
CA ARG A 25 -10.60 -8.51 -5.42
C ARG A 25 -9.95 -9.03 -6.69
N LEU A 26 -8.88 -8.38 -7.15
CA LEU A 26 -8.07 -8.83 -8.29
C LEU A 26 -7.44 -10.19 -8.02
N ALA A 27 -6.78 -10.35 -6.87
CA ALA A 27 -6.16 -11.61 -6.47
C ALA A 27 -7.19 -12.75 -6.37
N TYR A 28 -8.38 -12.46 -5.84
CA TYR A 28 -9.50 -13.41 -5.75
C TYR A 28 -10.02 -13.82 -7.13
N LEU A 29 -10.31 -12.86 -8.00
CA LEU A 29 -10.78 -13.12 -9.36
C LEU A 29 -9.78 -13.99 -10.12
N ARG A 30 -8.48 -13.69 -10.00
CA ARG A 30 -7.40 -14.47 -10.61
C ARG A 30 -7.29 -15.88 -10.04
N ARG A 31 -7.39 -16.05 -8.72
CA ARG A 31 -7.36 -17.38 -8.08
C ARG A 31 -8.51 -18.27 -8.57
N MET A 32 -9.67 -17.67 -8.82
CA MET A 32 -10.86 -18.42 -9.24
C MET A 32 -10.91 -18.70 -10.75
N THR A 33 -10.26 -17.88 -11.59
CA THR A 33 -10.17 -18.12 -13.03
C THR A 33 -8.96 -18.99 -13.42
N ALA A 34 -7.92 -19.06 -12.59
CA ALA A 34 -6.72 -19.87 -12.82
C ALA A 34 -6.95 -21.40 -12.82
N GLY A 35 -8.11 -21.89 -12.33
CA GLY A 35 -8.47 -23.30 -12.30
C GLY A 35 -9.45 -23.77 -13.39
N GLY A 36 -9.81 -22.90 -14.34
CA GLY A 36 -11.00 -23.08 -15.19
C GLY A 36 -12.29 -22.73 -14.43
N LEU A 37 -13.31 -22.23 -15.15
CA LEU A 37 -14.61 -21.92 -14.54
C LEU A 37 -15.15 -23.18 -13.84
N PRO A 38 -15.62 -23.10 -12.58
CA PRO A 38 -16.20 -24.25 -11.91
C PRO A 38 -17.44 -24.70 -12.70
N GLN A 39 -17.32 -25.79 -13.45
CA GLN A 39 -18.47 -26.46 -14.02
C GLN A 39 -19.40 -26.83 -12.86
N ALA A 40 -20.65 -26.37 -12.95
CA ALA A 40 -21.69 -26.68 -11.98
C ALA A 40 -21.94 -28.20 -11.97
N ALA A 41 -21.26 -28.92 -11.09
CA ALA A 41 -21.54 -30.33 -10.85
C ALA A 41 -22.85 -30.46 -10.05
N PRO A 42 -23.75 -31.40 -10.41
CA PRO A 42 -24.98 -31.61 -9.67
C PRO A 42 -24.68 -32.08 -8.25
N VAL A 43 -25.27 -31.38 -7.28
CA VAL A 43 -25.09 -31.64 -5.85
C VAL A 43 -25.70 -33.00 -5.49
N LYS A 44 -24.86 -34.02 -5.30
CA LYS A 44 -25.22 -35.21 -4.52
C LYS A 44 -24.79 -35.00 -3.08
N ALA A 45 -25.77 -34.89 -2.19
CA ALA A 45 -25.57 -34.78 -0.75
C ALA A 45 -24.80 -35.99 -0.22
N SER A 46 -23.53 -35.80 0.13
CA SER A 46 -22.67 -36.84 0.70
C SER A 46 -22.52 -36.62 2.21
N ARG A 47 -22.87 -37.67 2.97
CA ARG A 47 -22.89 -37.79 4.45
C ARG A 47 -21.49 -37.71 5.10
N ARG A 48 -20.63 -36.77 4.71
CA ARG A 48 -19.28 -36.58 5.30
C ARG A 48 -19.18 -35.43 6.33
N ARG A 49 -20.30 -34.77 6.67
CA ARG A 49 -20.31 -33.65 7.65
C ARG A 49 -20.30 -34.06 9.13
N LEU A 50 -20.28 -35.35 9.46
CA LEU A 50 -20.30 -35.83 10.86
C LEU A 50 -18.94 -36.25 11.44
N LYS A 51 -17.85 -36.22 10.66
CA LYS A 51 -16.50 -36.63 11.16
C LYS A 51 -15.52 -35.49 11.41
N LEU A 52 -15.81 -34.26 10.96
CA LEU A 52 -14.93 -33.10 11.17
C LEU A 52 -15.21 -32.37 12.50
N ALA A 53 -16.39 -32.55 13.09
CA ALA A 53 -16.76 -31.95 14.37
C ALA A 53 -16.04 -32.60 15.58
N ALA A 54 -15.51 -33.83 15.43
CA ALA A 54 -14.83 -34.53 16.51
C ALA A 54 -13.34 -34.15 16.66
N LEU A 55 -12.71 -33.56 15.63
CA LEU A 55 -11.29 -33.21 15.67
C LEU A 55 -11.02 -31.82 16.30
N VAL A 56 -12.02 -30.94 16.30
CA VAL A 56 -11.91 -29.57 16.87
C VAL A 56 -12.04 -29.58 18.41
N ALA A 57 -12.66 -30.61 18.99
CA ALA A 57 -12.85 -30.72 20.44
C ALA A 57 -11.59 -31.20 21.22
N ALA A 58 -10.56 -31.73 20.53
CA ALA A 58 -9.39 -32.33 21.20
C ALA A 58 -8.18 -31.38 21.35
N VAL A 59 -8.19 -30.19 20.74
CA VAL A 59 -7.09 -29.21 20.84
C VAL A 59 -7.32 -28.17 21.94
N LEU A 60 -8.50 -28.15 22.58
CA LEU A 60 -8.85 -27.23 23.66
C LEU A 60 -8.57 -27.78 25.08
N ALA A 61 -7.80 -28.86 25.22
CA ALA A 61 -7.52 -29.49 26.51
C ALA A 61 -6.03 -29.82 26.72
N LEU A 62 -5.12 -28.87 26.47
CA LEU A 62 -3.73 -28.96 26.94
C LEU A 62 -3.37 -27.76 27.83
N PRO A 63 -2.69 -27.98 28.98
CA PRO A 63 -2.40 -26.92 29.94
C PRO A 63 -1.31 -25.97 29.44
N ALA A 64 -1.53 -24.69 29.71
CA ALA A 64 -0.55 -23.63 29.53
C ALA A 64 0.66 -23.83 30.45
N GLY A 65 1.86 -23.88 29.88
CA GLY A 65 3.09 -23.90 30.67
C GLY A 65 4.33 -24.16 29.85
N TYR A 66 4.81 -23.16 29.10
CA TYR A 66 6.24 -23.05 28.76
C TYR A 66 6.63 -21.56 28.78
N ARG A 67 7.35 -21.18 29.84
CA ARG A 67 8.24 -20.01 29.83
C ARG A 67 9.52 -20.44 29.15
N THR A 68 9.97 -19.69 28.16
CA THR A 68 11.36 -19.69 27.73
C THR A 68 11.90 -18.28 27.90
N GLU A 69 12.73 -18.11 28.93
CA GLU A 69 13.63 -16.98 29.05
C GLU A 69 14.73 -17.18 28.02
N VAL A 70 14.78 -16.30 27.01
CA VAL A 70 15.92 -16.20 26.10
C VAL A 70 16.74 -15.03 26.59
N PHE A 71 17.93 -15.34 27.11
CA PHE A 71 18.98 -14.38 27.38
C PHE A 71 19.33 -13.61 26.10
N LEU A 72 19.04 -12.32 26.08
CA LEU A 72 19.53 -11.40 25.05
C LEU A 72 20.96 -11.01 25.42
N ASN A 73 21.93 -11.47 24.62
CA ASN A 73 23.25 -10.86 24.59
C ASN A 73 23.10 -9.40 24.12
N SER A 74 23.49 -8.49 25.00
CA SER A 74 23.56 -7.06 24.72
C SER A 74 24.79 -6.78 23.86
N GLU A 75 24.65 -6.86 22.53
CA GLU A 75 25.58 -6.14 21.65
C GLU A 75 25.30 -4.65 21.76
N ALA A 76 26.36 -3.89 22.00
CA ALA A 76 26.32 -2.44 22.17
C ALA A 76 25.65 -1.77 20.97
N ILE A 77 24.49 -1.17 21.22
CA ILE A 77 23.74 -0.37 20.26
C ILE A 77 24.54 0.92 20.05
N SER A 78 25.15 1.08 18.88
CA SER A 78 25.57 2.39 18.40
C SER A 78 24.35 3.30 18.36
N GLU A 79 24.46 4.49 18.95
CA GLU A 79 23.39 5.49 18.98
C GLU A 79 22.86 5.74 17.56
N PRO A 80 21.54 5.87 17.37
CA PRO A 80 21.00 6.22 16.06
C PRO A 80 21.54 7.61 15.70
N SER A 81 22.38 7.66 14.67
CA SER A 81 22.82 8.92 14.09
C SER A 81 21.60 9.78 13.82
N THR A 82 21.59 10.97 14.39
CA THR A 82 20.76 12.07 13.92
C THR A 82 21.04 12.20 12.43
N VAL A 83 20.12 11.71 11.60
CA VAL A 83 20.14 12.00 10.17
C VAL A 83 19.96 13.50 10.10
N GLU A 84 21.07 14.24 9.93
CA GLU A 84 21.01 15.64 9.57
C GLU A 84 20.06 15.74 8.39
N ALA A 85 18.98 16.52 8.56
CA ALA A 85 18.03 16.77 7.50
C ALA A 85 18.78 17.54 6.42
N ALA A 86 19.29 16.81 5.41
CA ALA A 86 19.76 17.42 4.18
C ALA A 86 18.67 18.39 3.70
N GLU A 87 19.05 19.61 3.33
CA GLU A 87 18.09 20.60 2.83
C GLU A 87 17.20 19.96 1.77
N GLU A 88 15.88 20.03 1.98
CA GLU A 88 14.91 19.52 1.02
C GLU A 88 15.03 20.35 -0.27
N ARG A 89 15.55 19.72 -1.32
CA ARG A 89 15.67 20.32 -2.64
C ARG A 89 14.74 19.58 -3.59
N TRP A 90 13.87 20.34 -4.24
CA TRP A 90 13.01 19.81 -5.29
C TRP A 90 13.73 19.93 -6.64
N PRO A 91 13.70 18.87 -7.46
CA PRO A 91 14.13 18.98 -8.85
C PRO A 91 13.37 20.10 -9.56
N ASN A 92 13.98 20.71 -10.57
CA ASN A 92 13.26 21.64 -11.45
C ASN A 92 12.86 20.90 -12.74
N VAL A 93 11.64 20.34 -12.74
CA VAL A 93 11.07 19.62 -13.88
C VAL A 93 9.84 20.36 -14.37
N TRP A 94 9.82 20.69 -15.66
CA TRP A 94 8.70 21.37 -16.30
C TRP A 94 8.19 20.57 -17.49
N MET A 95 6.92 20.79 -17.82
CA MET A 95 6.29 20.19 -19.00
C MET A 95 6.83 20.86 -20.26
N VAL A 96 7.28 20.06 -21.21
CA VAL A 96 7.85 20.49 -22.50
C VAL A 96 6.81 20.44 -23.59
N GLU A 97 6.00 19.37 -23.61
CA GLU A 97 4.94 19.17 -24.59
C GLU A 97 3.74 18.50 -23.91
N GLU A 98 2.55 18.93 -24.31
CA GLU A 98 1.30 18.25 -24.01
C GLU A 98 0.45 18.14 -25.27
N ASN A 99 -0.04 16.93 -25.54
CA ASN A 99 -1.03 16.66 -26.58
C ASN A 99 -2.10 15.70 -26.05
N ALA A 100 -3.08 15.32 -26.87
CA ALA A 100 -4.19 14.47 -26.41
C ALA A 100 -3.73 13.07 -25.97
N GLU A 101 -2.65 12.56 -26.55
CA GLU A 101 -2.17 11.19 -26.33
C GLU A 101 -1.15 11.10 -25.20
N SER A 102 -0.41 12.18 -24.93
CA SER A 102 0.77 12.13 -24.08
C SER A 102 1.26 13.48 -23.57
N GLU A 103 2.16 13.39 -22.58
CA GLU A 103 2.94 14.51 -22.07
C GLU A 103 4.43 14.17 -22.12
N LEU A 104 5.26 15.19 -22.32
CA LEU A 104 6.72 15.12 -22.26
C LEU A 104 7.26 16.16 -21.28
N TYR A 105 8.20 15.77 -20.44
CA TYR A 105 8.82 16.63 -19.42
C TYR A 105 10.33 16.81 -19.64
N SER A 106 10.88 17.86 -19.05
CA SER A 106 12.28 18.27 -19.24
C SER A 106 13.32 17.26 -18.76
N ASN A 107 12.95 16.33 -17.88
CA ASN A 107 13.80 15.22 -17.44
C ASN A 107 13.67 13.95 -18.31
N GLY A 108 13.01 14.05 -19.46
CA GLY A 108 12.81 12.96 -20.41
C GLY A 108 11.67 12.01 -20.07
N LEU A 109 10.90 12.28 -19.00
CA LEU A 109 9.69 11.53 -18.70
C LEU A 109 8.64 11.76 -19.79
N ARG A 110 8.10 10.65 -20.32
CA ARG A 110 6.91 10.63 -21.16
C ARG A 110 5.78 9.90 -20.44
N ILE A 111 4.60 10.49 -20.43
CA ILE A 111 3.39 9.93 -19.83
C ILE A 111 2.36 9.67 -20.93
N GLU A 112 1.89 8.43 -21.03
CA GLU A 112 0.81 8.05 -21.94
C GLU A 112 -0.55 8.31 -21.26
N LYS A 113 -1.47 8.97 -21.98
CA LYS A 113 -2.80 9.38 -21.48
C LYS A 113 -3.97 8.55 -21.98
N ALA A 114 -3.70 7.56 -22.85
CA ALA A 114 -4.76 6.75 -23.49
C ALA A 114 -5.66 5.99 -22.49
N MET A 115 -5.17 5.72 -21.27
CA MET A 115 -5.89 4.98 -20.24
C MET A 115 -6.47 5.87 -19.13
N THR A 116 -6.35 7.19 -19.27
CA THR A 116 -6.73 8.12 -18.22
C THR A 116 -8.25 8.20 -18.04
N VAL A 117 -8.67 8.28 -16.78
CA VAL A 117 -10.05 8.43 -16.34
C VAL A 117 -10.16 9.38 -15.16
N ASP A 118 -11.30 10.05 -15.08
CA ASP A 118 -11.68 10.81 -13.91
C ASP A 118 -12.08 9.91 -12.74
N SER A 119 -11.89 10.45 -11.54
CA SER A 119 -12.37 9.89 -10.28
C SER A 119 -13.03 11.00 -9.47
N ARG A 120 -13.53 10.64 -8.28
CA ARG A 120 -13.99 11.64 -7.32
C ARG A 120 -12.86 12.62 -6.97
N PRO A 121 -13.16 13.91 -6.71
CA PRO A 121 -12.15 14.87 -6.29
C PRO A 121 -11.35 14.40 -5.08
N ARG A 122 -10.06 14.70 -5.06
CA ARG A 122 -9.22 14.43 -3.90
C ARG A 122 -9.51 15.41 -2.77
N ARG A 123 -9.26 14.94 -1.55
CA ARG A 123 -9.29 15.76 -0.34
C ARG A 123 -8.16 15.35 0.59
N LYS A 124 -7.71 16.26 1.43
CA LYS A 124 -6.70 15.98 2.44
C LYS A 124 -7.32 16.14 3.81
N ILE A 125 -7.62 15.01 4.46
CA ILE A 125 -8.11 14.95 5.84
C ILE A 125 -6.89 14.70 6.74
N MET A 126 -6.55 15.71 7.55
CA MET A 126 -5.33 15.74 8.35
C MET A 126 -5.67 15.89 9.82
N PHE A 127 -4.97 15.17 10.68
CA PHE A 127 -5.09 15.29 12.14
C PHE A 127 -3.78 15.83 12.71
N PRO A 128 -3.78 16.75 13.68
CA PRO A 128 -2.55 17.29 14.23
C PRO A 128 -1.67 16.20 14.84
N SER A 129 -0.38 16.17 14.50
CA SER A 129 0.61 15.23 15.06
C SER A 129 0.84 15.46 16.56
N SER A 130 0.72 16.71 17.03
CA SER A 130 0.88 17.13 18.44
C SER A 130 -0.17 16.57 19.41
N GLY A 131 -1.29 16.05 18.89
CA GLY A 131 -2.41 15.56 19.69
C GLY A 131 -3.73 16.20 19.30
N GLY A 132 -4.84 15.56 19.69
CA GLY A 132 -6.19 15.96 19.29
C GLY A 132 -6.74 15.12 18.13
N ALA A 133 -8.07 15.11 18.01
CA ALA A 133 -8.81 14.34 17.01
C ALA A 133 -9.64 15.25 16.08
N GLU A 134 -9.51 16.57 16.18
CA GLU A 134 -10.18 17.47 15.24
C GLU A 134 -9.41 17.54 13.92
N PRO A 135 -10.05 17.18 12.79
CA PRO A 135 -9.39 17.16 11.50
C PRO A 135 -9.41 18.54 10.84
N GLN A 136 -8.36 18.82 10.07
CA GLN A 136 -8.39 19.82 9.00
C GLN A 136 -8.72 19.11 7.69
N ILE A 137 -9.69 19.65 6.94
CA ILE A 137 -10.09 19.14 5.63
C ILE A 137 -9.75 20.19 4.58
N LEU A 138 -8.95 19.80 3.60
CA LEU A 138 -8.66 20.62 2.42
C LEU A 138 -9.22 19.95 1.18
N GLU A 139 -10.22 20.60 0.58
CA GLU A 139 -10.79 20.20 -0.71
C GLU A 139 -9.84 20.59 -1.84
N TRP A 140 -9.74 19.77 -2.89
CA TRP A 140 -8.95 20.07 -4.10
C TRP A 140 -7.48 20.44 -3.83
N SER A 141 -6.89 19.85 -2.78
CA SER A 141 -5.53 20.18 -2.36
C SER A 141 -4.46 19.44 -3.16
N ASP A 142 -3.22 19.92 -3.14
CA ASP A 142 -2.06 19.17 -3.63
C ASP A 142 -1.81 17.88 -2.81
N PRO A 143 -1.23 16.82 -3.41
CA PRO A 143 -0.85 15.60 -2.68
C PRO A 143 0.12 15.90 -1.55
N ALA A 144 -0.04 15.18 -0.43
CA ALA A 144 0.93 15.16 0.65
C ALA A 144 2.13 14.25 0.37
N GLY A 145 1.99 13.26 -0.53
CA GLY A 145 3.04 12.29 -0.81
C GLY A 145 2.76 11.31 -1.94
N ILE A 146 3.63 10.31 -2.06
CA ILE A 146 3.54 9.21 -3.03
C ILE A 146 3.55 7.88 -2.27
N VAL A 147 2.61 6.99 -2.59
CA VAL A 147 2.65 5.59 -2.17
C VAL A 147 3.06 4.73 -3.37
N PHE A 148 4.13 3.96 -3.21
CA PHE A 148 4.60 3.01 -4.22
C PHE A 148 4.00 1.64 -4.01
N HIS A 149 3.60 1.02 -5.13
CA HIS A 149 2.95 -0.28 -5.18
C HIS A 149 3.64 -1.21 -6.18
N THR A 150 3.49 -2.51 -6.00
CA THR A 150 3.50 -3.44 -7.13
C THR A 150 2.06 -3.75 -7.49
N THR A 151 1.82 -4.14 -8.74
CA THR A 151 0.51 -4.63 -9.15
C THR A 151 0.23 -6.08 -8.72
N GLU A 152 1.25 -6.78 -8.21
CA GLU A 152 1.24 -8.20 -7.87
C GLU A 152 0.64 -9.06 -9.01
N SER A 153 0.87 -8.62 -10.26
CA SER A 153 0.40 -9.32 -11.45
C SER A 153 1.23 -10.55 -11.71
N ARG A 154 0.62 -11.56 -12.35
CA ARG A 154 1.38 -12.69 -12.86
C ARG A 154 2.40 -12.18 -13.86
N MET A 155 3.66 -12.58 -13.66
CA MET A 155 4.77 -12.18 -14.50
C MET A 155 5.02 -13.26 -15.56
N HIS A 156 5.27 -12.81 -16.79
CA HIS A 156 5.92 -13.63 -17.82
C HIS A 156 7.40 -13.27 -17.82
N ASP A 157 8.25 -14.24 -18.17
CA ASP A 157 9.69 -14.05 -18.29
C ASP A 157 9.99 -12.84 -19.19
N PHE A 158 10.94 -12.00 -18.78
CA PHE A 158 11.25 -10.77 -19.50
C PHE A 158 12.21 -11.03 -20.66
N GLU A 159 11.76 -11.86 -21.60
CA GLU A 159 12.53 -12.32 -22.75
C GLU A 159 11.93 -11.80 -24.06
N GLN A 160 12.77 -11.59 -25.07
CA GLN A 160 12.32 -11.07 -26.37
C GLN A 160 11.20 -11.94 -26.98
N ALA A 161 11.29 -13.27 -26.84
CA ALA A 161 10.30 -14.22 -27.33
C ALA A 161 8.92 -14.06 -26.65
N GLU A 162 8.87 -13.58 -25.41
CA GLU A 162 7.65 -13.38 -24.64
C GLU A 162 6.99 -12.02 -24.91
N THR A 163 7.59 -11.17 -25.76
CA THR A 163 7.09 -9.81 -26.07
C THR A 163 5.58 -9.76 -26.37
N PRO A 164 4.99 -10.64 -27.21
CA PRO A 164 3.55 -10.61 -27.46
C PRO A 164 2.71 -10.87 -26.20
N ARG A 165 3.16 -11.80 -25.33
CA ARG A 165 2.47 -12.12 -24.07
C ARG A 165 2.61 -10.99 -23.06
N LEU A 166 3.81 -10.41 -22.92
CA LEU A 166 4.06 -9.24 -22.06
C LEU A 166 3.18 -8.06 -22.45
N LYS A 167 3.09 -7.74 -23.76
CA LYS A 167 2.21 -6.65 -24.24
C LYS A 167 0.74 -6.92 -23.96
N LEU A 168 0.28 -8.17 -24.15
CA LEU A 168 -1.10 -8.55 -23.90
C LEU A 168 -1.45 -8.50 -22.40
N ALA A 169 -0.56 -9.03 -21.55
CA ALA A 169 -0.71 -8.99 -20.10
C ALA A 169 -0.76 -7.55 -19.58
N GLY A 170 0.17 -6.70 -20.03
CA GLY A 170 0.19 -5.27 -19.69
C GLY A 170 -1.09 -4.55 -20.14
N LYS A 171 -1.61 -4.84 -21.34
CA LYS A 171 -2.89 -4.28 -21.80
C LYS A 171 -4.04 -4.62 -20.84
N TYR A 172 -4.21 -5.90 -20.49
CA TYR A 172 -5.28 -6.31 -19.57
C TYR A 172 -5.10 -5.76 -18.16
N LEU A 173 -3.85 -5.64 -17.71
CA LEU A 173 -3.54 -4.99 -16.44
C LEU A 173 -4.01 -3.53 -16.45
N LEU A 174 -3.66 -2.76 -17.47
CA LEU A 174 -4.05 -1.36 -17.59
C LEU A 174 -5.58 -1.20 -17.67
N GLU A 175 -6.27 -2.06 -18.42
CA GLU A 175 -7.74 -2.06 -18.50
C GLU A 175 -8.39 -2.34 -17.14
N TYR A 176 -7.87 -3.31 -16.39
CA TYR A 176 -8.35 -3.61 -15.06
C TYR A 176 -8.12 -2.45 -14.09
N VAL A 177 -6.90 -1.93 -14.06
CA VAL A 177 -6.49 -0.84 -13.17
C VAL A 177 -7.32 0.42 -13.45
N ARG A 178 -7.59 0.72 -14.73
CA ARG A 178 -8.52 1.78 -15.14
C ARG A 178 -9.95 1.54 -14.65
N ALA A 179 -10.49 0.34 -14.84
CA ALA A 179 -11.86 0.02 -14.43
C ALA A 179 -12.08 0.19 -12.92
N GLU A 180 -11.09 -0.21 -12.12
CA GLU A 180 -11.12 -0.06 -10.65
C GLU A 180 -10.68 1.33 -10.17
N ARG A 181 -10.24 2.22 -11.07
CA ARG A 181 -9.61 3.52 -10.76
C ARG A 181 -8.48 3.35 -9.75
N ALA A 182 -7.71 2.29 -9.92
CA ALA A 182 -6.59 1.96 -9.06
C ALA A 182 -5.35 2.72 -9.52
N TYR A 183 -4.63 3.30 -8.57
CA TYR A 183 -3.40 4.08 -8.80
C TYR A 183 -3.57 5.33 -9.70
N HIS A 184 -2.64 6.27 -9.59
CA HIS A 184 -2.58 7.42 -10.51
C HIS A 184 -1.71 7.06 -11.72
N TYR A 185 -0.62 6.33 -11.47
CA TYR A 185 0.34 5.94 -12.48
C TYR A 185 0.65 4.45 -12.43
N VAL A 186 0.82 3.85 -13.61
CA VAL A 186 1.39 2.50 -13.77
C VAL A 186 2.65 2.57 -14.63
N VAL A 187 3.75 2.01 -14.14
CA VAL A 187 4.99 1.81 -14.89
C VAL A 187 5.04 0.36 -15.37
N ASP A 188 4.86 0.15 -16.67
CA ASP A 188 4.84 -1.19 -17.26
C ASP A 188 6.24 -1.81 -17.37
N ARG A 189 6.33 -3.09 -17.74
CA ARG A 189 7.63 -3.81 -17.84
C ARG A 189 8.66 -3.17 -18.78
N PHE A 190 8.19 -2.40 -19.77
CA PHE A 190 9.04 -1.73 -20.75
C PHE A 190 9.43 -0.31 -20.32
N GLY A 191 9.03 0.12 -19.12
CA GLY A 191 9.31 1.45 -18.58
C GLY A 191 8.38 2.54 -19.13
N ARG A 192 7.26 2.19 -19.77
CA ARG A 192 6.26 3.20 -20.16
C ARG A 192 5.43 3.58 -18.94
N VAL A 193 5.24 4.89 -18.76
CA VAL A 193 4.42 5.45 -17.70
C VAL A 193 3.04 5.75 -18.25
N HIS A 194 2.01 5.15 -17.66
CA HIS A 194 0.61 5.36 -18.04
C HIS A 194 -0.08 6.13 -16.92
N ARG A 195 -0.73 7.25 -17.25
CA ARG A 195 -1.68 7.88 -16.32
C ARG A 195 -3.00 7.14 -16.37
N ILE A 196 -3.47 6.70 -15.20
CA ILE A 196 -4.74 6.02 -15.04
C ILE A 196 -5.78 6.94 -14.42
N VAL A 197 -5.55 7.42 -13.21
CA VAL A 197 -6.44 8.37 -12.55
C VAL A 197 -5.81 9.76 -12.64
N GLU A 198 -6.60 10.76 -13.02
CA GLU A 198 -6.17 12.15 -13.01
C GLU A 198 -5.66 12.59 -11.63
N GLU A 199 -4.61 13.41 -11.59
CA GLU A 199 -3.90 13.75 -10.34
C GLU A 199 -4.76 14.56 -9.35
N GLY A 200 -5.79 15.26 -9.86
CA GLY A 200 -6.79 15.97 -9.05
C GLY A 200 -7.88 15.06 -8.46
N GLY A 201 -7.95 13.80 -8.91
CA GLY A 201 -8.86 12.79 -8.40
C GLY A 201 -8.22 11.92 -7.31
N ALA A 202 -9.06 11.19 -6.56
CA ALA A 202 -8.61 10.17 -5.63
C ALA A 202 -8.58 8.79 -6.32
N ALA A 203 -7.43 8.12 -6.30
CA ALA A 203 -7.30 6.74 -6.75
C ALA A 203 -7.55 5.72 -5.62
N ASN A 204 -8.02 4.53 -5.97
CA ASN A 204 -8.24 3.43 -5.02
C ASN A 204 -6.95 2.61 -4.85
N HIS A 205 -6.14 2.86 -3.82
CA HIS A 205 -4.82 2.21 -3.72
C HIS A 205 -4.30 1.83 -2.32
N ALA A 206 -4.56 2.60 -1.28
CA ALA A 206 -3.99 2.41 0.06
C ALA A 206 -4.99 1.94 1.11
N GLY A 207 -6.29 2.18 0.91
CA GLY A 207 -7.35 1.71 1.81
C GLY A 207 -7.09 2.07 3.28
N TRP A 208 -7.08 1.06 4.16
CA TRP A 208 -6.72 1.22 5.58
C TRP A 208 -5.24 1.52 5.73
N SER A 209 -4.94 2.80 5.79
CA SER A 209 -3.57 3.27 5.71
C SER A 209 -3.36 4.51 6.59
N VAL A 210 -2.11 4.68 7.04
CA VAL A 210 -1.70 5.82 7.83
C VAL A 210 -0.28 6.27 7.51
N TRP A 211 -0.08 7.58 7.49
CA TRP A 211 1.24 8.21 7.44
C TRP A 211 1.25 9.48 8.27
N ALA A 212 2.43 10.02 8.55
CA ALA A 212 2.57 11.26 9.28
C ALA A 212 3.87 11.96 8.91
N ASP A 213 3.81 13.29 8.90
CA ASP A 213 4.98 14.16 8.93
C ASP A 213 5.09 14.83 10.31
N ALA A 214 5.88 15.90 10.41
CA ALA A 214 6.10 16.62 11.66
C ALA A 214 4.80 17.20 12.24
N ASP A 215 3.90 17.64 11.38
CA ASP A 215 2.76 18.47 11.75
C ASP A 215 1.44 17.69 11.66
N TRP A 216 1.35 16.75 10.72
CA TRP A 216 0.10 16.10 10.35
C TRP A 216 0.17 14.59 10.30
N ILE A 217 -0.93 13.98 10.69
CA ILE A 217 -1.28 12.58 10.50
C ILE A 217 -2.29 12.51 9.35
N TYR A 218 -2.00 11.66 8.38
CA TYR A 218 -2.85 11.34 7.26
C TYR A 218 -3.43 9.94 7.42
N VAL A 219 -4.73 9.80 7.26
CA VAL A 219 -5.44 8.52 7.27
C VAL A 219 -6.21 8.35 5.96
N ASN A 220 -6.39 7.11 5.50
CA ASN A 220 -7.00 6.82 4.20
C ASN A 220 -6.27 7.53 3.06
N LEU A 221 -5.05 7.06 2.77
CA LEU A 221 -4.12 7.73 1.86
C LEU A 221 -4.59 7.79 0.40
N ASN A 222 -5.69 7.12 0.04
CA ASN A 222 -6.33 7.24 -1.28
C ASN A 222 -6.57 8.69 -1.70
N GLU A 223 -6.90 9.56 -0.75
CA GLU A 223 -7.29 10.94 -1.05
C GLU A 223 -6.11 11.91 -0.93
N SER A 224 -5.19 11.66 0.00
CA SER A 224 -4.10 12.56 0.31
C SER A 224 -2.80 12.27 -0.46
N PHE A 225 -2.60 11.07 -1.00
CA PHE A 225 -1.35 10.65 -1.64
C PHE A 225 -1.58 10.26 -3.10
N LEU A 226 -0.56 10.50 -3.94
CA LEU A 226 -0.49 9.90 -5.27
C LEU A 226 -0.06 8.44 -5.15
N ALA A 227 -0.38 7.66 -6.19
CA ALA A 227 -0.07 6.25 -6.23
C ALA A 227 0.64 5.90 -7.53
N VAL A 228 1.82 5.30 -7.38
CA VAL A 228 2.66 4.84 -8.48
C VAL A 228 2.81 3.33 -8.32
N ALA A 229 2.24 2.56 -9.24
CA ALA A 229 2.37 1.11 -9.26
C ALA A 229 3.36 0.66 -10.34
N PHE A 230 4.21 -0.29 -9.99
CA PHE A 230 5.06 -0.99 -10.94
C PHE A 230 4.41 -2.32 -11.33
N GLU A 231 4.39 -2.62 -12.63
CA GLU A 231 4.05 -3.96 -13.11
C GLU A 231 5.12 -4.96 -12.65
N ALA A 232 4.88 -5.61 -11.51
CA ALA A 232 5.86 -6.43 -10.79
C ALA A 232 5.20 -7.32 -9.73
N GLN A 233 6.00 -8.23 -9.16
CA GLN A 233 5.69 -8.96 -7.93
C GLN A 233 6.79 -8.69 -6.92
N SER A 234 6.43 -8.28 -5.70
CA SER A 234 7.41 -7.91 -4.67
C SER A 234 8.33 -9.06 -4.25
N ARG A 235 7.90 -10.30 -4.48
CA ARG A 235 8.66 -11.52 -4.19
C ARG A 235 8.46 -12.54 -5.32
N PRO A 236 9.21 -12.43 -6.42
CA PRO A 236 9.08 -13.36 -7.53
C PRO A 236 9.56 -14.75 -7.11
N SER A 237 8.83 -15.78 -7.52
CA SER A 237 9.06 -17.18 -7.07
C SER A 237 10.36 -17.81 -7.58
N ASN A 238 10.99 -17.19 -8.58
CA ASN A 238 12.18 -17.67 -9.29
C ASN A 238 13.45 -16.85 -8.97
N GLY A 239 13.36 -15.88 -8.06
CA GLY A 239 14.50 -15.01 -7.72
C GLY A 239 14.88 -14.01 -8.82
N GLU A 240 14.00 -13.77 -9.80
CA GLU A 240 14.18 -12.73 -10.81
C GLU A 240 14.25 -11.32 -10.21
N GLU A 241 14.84 -10.39 -10.96
CA GLU A 241 14.77 -8.96 -10.62
C GLU A 241 13.31 -8.50 -10.57
N VAL A 242 12.94 -7.88 -9.45
CA VAL A 242 11.57 -7.39 -9.22
C VAL A 242 11.19 -6.35 -10.29
N LEU A 243 12.10 -5.42 -10.59
CA LEU A 243 11.92 -4.36 -11.58
C LEU A 243 12.98 -4.43 -12.67
N THR A 244 12.58 -4.16 -13.90
CA THR A 244 13.53 -4.00 -15.01
C THR A 244 14.31 -2.67 -14.88
N PRO A 245 15.50 -2.54 -15.49
CA PRO A 245 16.22 -1.26 -15.54
C PRO A 245 15.38 -0.12 -16.13
N ALA A 246 14.53 -0.42 -17.12
CA ALA A 246 13.62 0.55 -17.72
C ALA A 246 12.56 1.05 -16.72
N GLN A 247 12.00 0.15 -15.89
CA GLN A 247 11.08 0.51 -14.82
C GLN A 247 11.76 1.39 -13.76
N ILE A 248 12.99 1.07 -13.37
CA ILE A 248 13.76 1.86 -12.40
C ILE A 248 13.97 3.28 -12.93
N GLN A 249 14.42 3.42 -14.19
CA GLN A 249 14.64 4.73 -14.80
C GLN A 249 13.34 5.53 -14.91
N ALA A 250 12.27 4.91 -15.41
CA ALA A 250 10.96 5.55 -15.55
C ALA A 250 10.39 5.99 -14.19
N GLY A 251 10.47 5.10 -13.19
CA GLY A 251 10.05 5.39 -11.82
C GLY A 251 10.83 6.54 -11.20
N ARG A 252 12.13 6.65 -11.48
CA ARG A 252 12.97 7.77 -11.03
C ARG A 252 12.49 9.09 -11.60
N VAL A 253 12.41 9.20 -12.93
CA VAL A 253 12.05 10.48 -13.58
C VAL A 253 10.59 10.87 -13.31
N LEU A 254 9.69 9.89 -13.13
CA LEU A 254 8.32 10.14 -12.64
C LEU A 254 8.33 10.70 -11.22
N THR A 255 9.10 10.09 -10.31
CA THR A 255 9.21 10.56 -8.92
C THR A 255 9.78 11.96 -8.84
N GLU A 256 10.82 12.26 -9.62
CA GLU A 256 11.40 13.60 -9.73
C GLU A 256 10.38 14.63 -10.21
N MET A 257 9.60 14.30 -11.25
CA MET A 257 8.54 15.17 -11.78
C MET A 257 7.45 15.44 -10.73
N LEU A 258 6.92 14.39 -10.08
CA LEU A 258 5.86 14.53 -9.09
C LEU A 258 6.32 15.35 -7.87
N ARG A 259 7.56 15.13 -7.41
CA ARG A 259 8.14 15.93 -6.34
C ARG A 259 8.37 17.38 -6.75
N SER A 260 8.83 17.62 -7.98
CA SER A 260 8.98 18.98 -8.53
C SER A 260 7.65 19.72 -8.59
N ARG A 261 6.60 19.08 -9.15
CA ARG A 261 5.29 19.70 -9.36
C ARG A 261 4.59 20.05 -8.05
N TYR A 262 4.59 19.11 -7.10
CA TYR A 262 3.76 19.20 -5.90
C TYR A 262 4.56 19.50 -4.62
N HIS A 263 5.85 19.77 -4.75
CA HIS A 263 6.76 19.98 -3.62
C HIS A 263 6.71 18.85 -2.58
N ILE A 264 6.53 17.60 -3.03
CA ILE A 264 6.42 16.44 -2.14
C ILE A 264 7.77 16.20 -1.45
N PRO A 265 7.82 16.22 -0.10
CA PRO A 265 9.04 15.90 0.64
C PRO A 265 9.47 14.47 0.39
N ALA A 266 10.78 14.22 0.32
CA ALA A 266 11.32 12.88 0.09
C ALA A 266 10.86 11.87 1.16
N GLY A 267 10.62 12.36 2.38
CA GLY A 267 10.08 11.58 3.49
C GLY A 267 8.64 11.10 3.32
N ASN A 268 7.87 11.72 2.42
CA ASN A 268 6.49 11.35 2.12
C ASN A 268 6.37 10.48 0.86
N CYS A 269 7.49 9.97 0.35
CA CYS A 269 7.55 8.96 -0.70
C CYS A 269 7.73 7.58 -0.03
N VAL A 270 6.66 6.80 0.10
CA VAL A 270 6.61 5.62 0.97
C VAL A 270 6.11 4.40 0.23
N THR A 271 6.37 3.21 0.76
CA THR A 271 5.81 1.98 0.20
C THR A 271 4.44 1.66 0.81
N HIS A 272 3.63 0.88 0.09
CA HIS A 272 2.33 0.47 0.59
C HIS A 272 2.42 -0.30 1.90
N ALA A 273 3.37 -1.23 2.04
CA ALA A 273 3.54 -1.98 3.28
C ALA A 273 3.94 -1.11 4.49
N GLN A 274 4.59 0.04 4.30
CA GLN A 274 4.89 0.98 5.40
C GLN A 274 3.64 1.63 5.97
N VAL A 275 2.64 1.88 5.12
CA VAL A 275 1.43 2.64 5.49
C VAL A 275 0.24 1.75 5.78
N SER A 276 0.24 0.51 5.31
CA SER A 276 -0.92 -0.39 5.34
C SER A 276 -1.20 -0.92 6.75
N ILE A 277 -2.43 -0.74 7.23
CA ILE A 277 -2.89 -1.17 8.56
C ILE A 277 -3.97 -2.24 8.41
N ASN A 278 -3.84 -3.33 9.16
CA ASN A 278 -4.85 -4.36 9.21
C ASN A 278 -5.98 -3.92 10.17
N PRO A 279 -7.20 -3.68 9.67
CA PRO A 279 -8.29 -3.17 10.49
C PRO A 279 -8.75 -4.13 11.59
N ARG A 280 -8.44 -5.42 11.49
CA ARG A 280 -8.90 -6.44 12.44
C ARG A 280 -8.05 -6.52 13.69
N ASN A 281 -6.75 -6.28 13.56
CA ASN A 281 -5.79 -6.45 14.66
C ASN A 281 -4.91 -5.22 14.91
N GLY A 282 -5.05 -4.15 14.10
CA GLY A 282 -4.27 -2.92 14.23
C GLY A 282 -2.78 -3.16 14.01
N ARG A 283 -2.41 -4.06 13.10
CA ARG A 283 -1.00 -4.32 12.77
C ARG A 283 -0.59 -3.69 11.45
N VAL A 284 0.66 -3.27 11.38
CA VAL A 284 1.28 -2.74 10.15
C VAL A 284 1.60 -3.88 9.19
N GLY A 285 1.38 -3.64 7.90
CA GLY A 285 1.70 -4.55 6.81
C GLY A 285 0.54 -5.47 6.41
N TYR A 286 -0.70 -4.96 6.38
CA TYR A 286 -1.85 -5.70 5.87
C TYR A 286 -1.68 -6.05 4.38
N HIS A 287 -1.22 -5.07 3.60
CA HIS A 287 -0.59 -5.28 2.32
C HIS A 287 0.92 -5.31 2.50
N THR A 288 1.56 -6.23 1.80
CA THR A 288 2.98 -6.53 1.97
C THR A 288 3.81 -6.19 0.74
N ASP A 289 3.19 -5.62 -0.29
CA ASP A 289 3.94 -5.16 -1.44
C ASP A 289 4.94 -4.09 -1.01
N TRP A 290 6.17 -4.25 -1.49
CA TRP A 290 7.29 -3.42 -1.08
C TRP A 290 7.50 -3.37 0.46
N ALA A 291 7.21 -4.46 1.16
CA ALA A 291 7.71 -4.65 2.54
C ALA A 291 9.23 -4.83 2.57
N ASP A 292 9.83 -5.20 1.44
CA ASP A 292 11.27 -5.31 1.28
C ASP A 292 11.72 -4.80 -0.08
N ASP A 293 13.00 -4.48 -0.17
CA ASP A 293 13.74 -4.25 -1.42
C ASP A 293 13.15 -3.23 -2.41
N PHE A 294 12.28 -2.32 -1.97
CA PHE A 294 11.94 -1.17 -2.78
C PHE A 294 13.19 -0.30 -3.04
N PRO A 295 13.51 0.03 -4.30
CA PRO A 295 14.79 0.64 -4.65
C PRO A 295 14.78 2.16 -4.49
N PHE A 296 14.48 2.66 -3.28
CA PHE A 296 14.41 4.11 -2.96
C PHE A 296 15.57 4.93 -3.56
N ARG A 297 16.81 4.49 -3.34
CA ARG A 297 18.01 5.20 -3.81
C ARG A 297 18.11 5.27 -5.33
N ALA A 298 17.69 4.22 -6.04
CA ALA A 298 17.68 4.21 -7.50
C ALA A 298 16.68 5.24 -8.05
N LEU A 299 15.56 5.43 -7.34
CA LEU A 299 14.54 6.44 -7.63
C LEU A 299 14.92 7.86 -7.13
N GLY A 300 16.14 8.07 -6.62
CA GLY A 300 16.58 9.38 -6.14
C GLY A 300 15.98 9.77 -4.78
N LEU A 301 15.56 8.78 -3.98
CA LEU A 301 15.00 8.97 -2.65
C LEU A 301 15.95 8.46 -1.56
N PRO A 302 15.89 9.02 -0.34
CA PRO A 302 16.51 8.41 0.83
C PRO A 302 15.88 7.05 1.11
N ASP A 303 16.62 6.18 1.80
CA ASP A 303 16.12 4.87 2.19
C ASP A 303 15.07 5.01 3.31
N ASN A 304 13.81 5.15 2.92
CA ASN A 304 12.73 5.40 3.86
C ASN A 304 12.35 4.18 4.71
N TYR A 305 12.95 3.00 4.49
CA TYR A 305 12.84 1.88 5.44
C TYR A 305 13.49 2.17 6.79
N GLU A 306 14.45 3.11 6.84
CA GLU A 306 15.11 3.54 8.08
C GLU A 306 14.24 4.48 8.93
N ARG A 307 13.15 5.00 8.36
CA ARG A 307 12.24 5.90 9.10
C ARG A 307 11.38 5.11 10.07
N PRO A 308 11.07 5.66 11.26
CA PRO A 308 10.09 5.08 12.17
C PRO A 308 8.77 4.78 11.46
N LEU A 309 8.26 3.55 11.60
CA LEU A 309 6.94 3.20 11.09
C LEU A 309 5.87 4.01 11.84
N VAL A 310 5.13 4.83 11.11
CA VAL A 310 4.13 5.74 11.67
C VAL A 310 3.05 4.99 12.45
N GLY A 311 2.56 3.86 11.93
CA GLY A 311 1.58 3.02 12.63
C GLY A 311 2.04 2.62 14.04
N ILE A 312 3.33 2.36 14.22
CA ILE A 312 3.91 1.98 15.52
C ILE A 312 4.18 3.24 16.36
N ALA A 313 4.83 4.25 15.78
CA ALA A 313 5.26 5.44 16.49
C ALA A 313 4.09 6.32 16.97
N GLN A 314 3.06 6.48 16.15
CA GLN A 314 1.91 7.36 16.44
C GLN A 314 0.72 6.62 17.07
N PHE A 315 0.58 5.31 16.83
CA PHE A 315 -0.59 4.54 17.26
C PHE A 315 -0.28 3.31 18.10
N GLY A 316 1.00 3.04 18.39
CA GLY A 316 1.38 1.92 19.26
C GLY A 316 1.03 0.55 18.68
N PHE A 317 0.92 0.46 17.35
CA PHE A 317 0.71 -0.79 16.65
C PHE A 317 1.93 -1.70 16.71
N GLU A 318 1.77 -2.90 16.18
CA GLU A 318 2.84 -3.87 16.01
C GLU A 318 3.00 -4.16 14.52
N LEU A 319 4.21 -4.57 14.13
CA LEU A 319 4.44 -5.13 12.81
C LEU A 319 3.85 -6.55 12.76
N ASP A 320 3.23 -6.92 11.63
CA ASP A 320 2.78 -8.30 11.47
C ASP A 320 3.96 -9.29 11.49
N ALA A 321 3.80 -10.43 12.16
CA ALA A 321 4.87 -11.38 12.43
C ALA A 321 5.59 -11.89 11.16
N PRO A 322 4.88 -12.15 10.03
CA PRO A 322 5.54 -12.54 8.77
C PRO A 322 6.50 -11.50 8.19
N LEU A 323 6.46 -10.26 8.67
CA LEU A 323 7.30 -9.15 8.20
C LEU A 323 8.49 -8.86 9.12
N ALA A 324 8.64 -9.58 10.23
CA ALA A 324 9.73 -9.37 11.18
C ALA A 324 11.14 -9.54 10.57
N GLY A 325 11.26 -10.31 9.48
CA GLY A 325 12.51 -10.48 8.73
C GLY A 325 12.71 -9.50 7.56
N SER A 326 11.74 -8.63 7.28
CA SER A 326 11.82 -7.68 6.17
C SER A 326 12.57 -6.40 6.55
N ARG A 327 12.91 -5.55 5.56
CA ARG A 327 13.47 -4.22 5.84
C ARG A 327 12.54 -3.30 6.65
N LEU A 328 11.22 -3.53 6.68
CA LEU A 328 10.32 -2.82 7.61
C LEU A 328 10.71 -2.99 9.08
N ALA A 329 11.41 -4.09 9.44
CA ALA A 329 11.90 -4.29 10.79
C ALA A 329 12.87 -3.20 11.26
N ARG A 330 13.56 -2.50 10.34
CA ARG A 330 14.41 -1.35 10.66
C ARG A 330 13.57 -0.19 11.17
N GLY A 331 12.57 0.22 10.41
CA GLY A 331 11.60 1.24 10.81
C GLY A 331 10.79 0.85 12.06
N GLN A 332 10.50 -0.45 12.25
CA GLN A 332 9.90 -0.95 13.49
C GLN A 332 10.82 -0.67 14.68
N ARG A 333 12.10 -1.06 14.62
CA ARG A 333 13.05 -0.83 15.73
C ARG A 333 13.20 0.66 16.04
N ALA A 334 13.27 1.50 15.01
CA ALA A 334 13.32 2.95 15.18
C ALA A 334 12.06 3.51 15.87
N ALA A 335 10.87 3.06 15.46
CA ALA A 335 9.61 3.44 16.09
C ALA A 335 9.50 2.96 17.55
N GLU A 336 9.89 1.72 17.83
CA GLU A 336 9.91 1.16 19.18
C GLU A 336 10.86 1.91 20.11
N ALA A 337 12.04 2.28 19.62
CA ALA A 337 12.99 3.11 20.38
C ALA A 337 12.41 4.50 20.66
N ALA A 338 11.77 5.13 19.67
CA ALA A 338 11.11 6.43 19.84
C ALA A 338 9.97 6.37 20.88
N LEU A 339 9.14 5.32 20.82
CA LEU A 339 8.05 5.09 21.76
C LEU A 339 8.57 4.93 23.19
N ARG A 340 9.59 4.09 23.41
CA ARG A 340 10.20 3.90 24.74
C ARG A 340 10.79 5.19 25.30
N ARG A 341 11.49 5.96 24.46
CA ARG A 341 12.05 7.26 24.85
C ARG A 341 10.96 8.24 25.27
N LYS A 342 9.87 8.36 24.49
CA LYS A 342 8.74 9.22 24.84
C LYS A 342 8.02 8.77 26.11
N ALA A 343 7.85 7.47 26.31
CA ALA A 343 7.27 6.93 27.54
C ALA A 343 8.13 7.30 28.77
N LEU A 344 9.47 7.22 28.63
CA LEU A 344 10.41 7.63 29.68
C LEU A 344 10.36 9.14 29.95
N GLU A 345 10.37 9.98 28.91
CA GLU A 345 10.24 11.44 29.04
C GLU A 345 8.95 11.82 29.79
N LEU A 346 7.85 11.11 29.53
CA LEU A 346 6.55 11.32 30.16
C LEU A 346 6.39 10.57 31.50
N HIS A 347 7.42 9.86 31.97
CA HIS A 347 7.42 9.12 33.23
C HIS A 347 6.28 8.10 33.34
N VAL A 348 5.92 7.46 32.23
CA VAL A 348 4.86 6.43 32.17
C VAL A 348 5.43 5.09 31.68
N PRO A 349 4.89 3.94 32.15
CA PRO A 349 5.24 2.64 31.60
C PRO A 349 4.99 2.57 30.08
N SER A 350 5.91 1.96 29.33
CA SER A 350 5.80 1.85 27.86
C SER A 350 4.50 1.18 27.40
N ALA A 351 4.00 0.19 28.16
CA ALA A 351 2.71 -0.46 27.87
C ALA A 351 1.53 0.51 28.02
N GLN A 352 1.55 1.36 29.05
CA GLN A 352 0.51 2.37 29.27
C GLN A 352 0.55 3.45 28.20
N TYR A 353 1.75 3.93 27.83
CA TYR A 353 1.92 4.89 26.74
C TYR A 353 1.39 4.32 25.41
N ARG A 354 1.78 3.09 25.06
CA ARG A 354 1.26 2.38 23.88
C ARG A 354 -0.26 2.27 23.87
N ALA A 355 -0.87 1.92 25.00
CA ALA A 355 -2.33 1.85 25.11
C ALA A 355 -2.99 3.21 24.86
N GLY A 356 -2.36 4.31 25.29
CA GLY A 356 -2.79 5.68 24.96
C GLY A 356 -2.76 5.97 23.46
N LEU A 357 -1.66 5.63 22.78
CA LEU A 357 -1.53 5.79 21.34
C LEU A 357 -2.58 4.98 20.57
N ARG A 358 -2.89 3.75 21.02
CA ARG A 358 -3.94 2.93 20.40
C ARG A 358 -5.33 3.55 20.55
N ARG A 359 -5.64 4.19 21.68
CA ARG A 359 -6.92 4.91 21.84
C ARG A 359 -7.05 6.05 20.83
N ARG A 360 -5.97 6.82 20.62
CA ARG A 360 -5.92 7.91 19.63
C ARG A 360 -6.28 7.42 18.22
N TRP A 361 -5.83 6.24 17.82
CA TRP A 361 -6.23 5.67 16.52
C TRP A 361 -7.74 5.53 16.39
N PHE A 362 -8.40 4.96 17.40
CA PHE A 362 -9.85 4.77 17.37
C PHE A 362 -10.61 6.09 17.40
N GLU A 363 -10.13 7.10 18.13
CA GLU A 363 -10.69 8.45 18.11
C GLU A 363 -10.64 9.07 16.71
N ILE A 364 -9.47 9.06 16.08
CA ILE A 364 -9.27 9.55 14.70
C ILE A 364 -10.15 8.76 13.71
N TRP A 365 -10.18 7.44 13.85
CA TRP A 365 -10.93 6.57 12.94
C TRP A 365 -12.45 6.79 13.06
N ASN A 366 -12.96 6.92 14.28
CA ASN A 366 -14.37 7.23 14.52
C ASN A 366 -14.73 8.59 13.90
N ARG A 367 -13.88 9.59 14.11
CA ARG A 367 -14.08 10.92 13.52
C ARG A 367 -14.09 10.90 12.00
N LEU A 368 -13.19 10.13 11.38
CA LEU A 368 -13.17 9.92 9.94
C LEU A 368 -14.49 9.30 9.42
N ASN A 369 -15.04 8.32 10.15
CA ASN A 369 -16.31 7.70 9.77
C ASN A 369 -17.49 8.66 9.93
N GLU A 370 -17.50 9.51 10.96
CA GLU A 370 -18.52 10.55 11.12
C GLU A 370 -18.53 11.51 9.93
N ILE A 371 -17.37 11.98 9.49
CA ILE A 371 -17.24 12.85 8.31
C ILE A 371 -17.86 12.16 7.08
N ARG A 372 -17.44 10.92 6.80
CA ARG A 372 -17.93 10.16 5.65
C ARG A 372 -19.43 9.92 5.69
N ASN A 373 -19.97 9.53 6.87
CA ASN A 373 -21.39 9.26 7.02
C ASN A 373 -22.24 10.53 6.89
N ASN A 374 -21.73 11.68 7.30
CA ASN A 374 -22.43 12.95 7.15
C ASN A 374 -22.48 13.40 5.69
N GLU A 375 -21.43 13.11 4.92
CA GLU A 375 -21.39 13.36 3.48
C GLU A 375 -22.37 12.48 2.71
N GLU A 376 -22.43 11.18 3.01
CA GLU A 376 -23.38 10.25 2.39
C GLU A 376 -24.85 10.63 2.65
N LYS A 377 -25.13 11.34 3.75
CA LYS A 377 -26.47 11.86 4.06
C LYS A 377 -26.78 13.20 3.38
N ALA A 378 -25.74 13.93 2.98
CA ALA A 378 -25.87 15.25 2.34
C ALA A 378 -25.94 15.15 0.81
N SER A 379 -25.46 14.05 0.22
CA SER A 379 -25.63 13.67 -1.19
C SER A 379 -26.95 12.95 -1.42
#